data_AF-A2FKI9-F1
#
_entry.id   AF-A2FKI9-F1
#
_cell.length_a   1.000
_cell.length_b   1.000
_cell.length_c   1.000
_cell.angle_alpha   90.00
_cell.angle_beta   90.00
_cell.angle_gamma   90.00
#
_symmetry.space_group_name_H-M   'P 1'
#
loop_
_entity.id
_entity.type
_entity.pdbx_description
1 polymer ?
#
loop_
_entity_poly.entity_id
_entity_poly.type
_entity_poly.pdbx_seq_one_letter_code
_entity_poly.pdbx_strand_id
1 'polypeptide(L)'
;MSLLDILKNLSTVELYMFISAFLYPMARFVFPHIKSKYINALIHIIYGNILSFALFGVKDSLIMVAFIIISYFLLFLPPWIAGFIGFSMTMATHVYIVLQGVSWALDITGLSMVCFQKVFSLAWNLYDGKRLQEKKEVRKRASQLAVFERPNIFIYYAYLITPYGGFTNPFIEFKVFDYMLNIGNRKEPLTSEDKYLAFERVI
;
A
#
# COMPACT_ATOMS: atom_id res chain seq x y z
N MET A 1 5.23 35.01 -7.39
CA MET A 1 5.43 33.58 -7.75
C MET A 1 4.13 32.86 -7.42
N SER A 2 3.45 32.28 -8.40
CA SER A 2 2.18 31.60 -8.15
C SER A 2 2.41 30.22 -7.52
N LEU A 3 1.39 29.64 -6.88
CA LEU A 3 1.46 28.27 -6.32
C LEU A 3 1.89 27.25 -7.40
N LEU A 4 1.44 27.45 -8.64
CA LEU A 4 1.78 26.62 -9.78
C LEU A 4 3.27 26.71 -10.15
N ASP A 5 3.90 27.87 -9.97
CA ASP A 5 5.32 28.06 -10.25
C ASP A 5 6.20 27.40 -9.18
N ILE A 6 5.73 27.38 -7.93
CA ILE A 6 6.41 26.66 -6.85
C ILE A 6 6.34 25.15 -7.10
N LEU A 7 5.15 24.62 -7.42
CA LEU A 7 4.94 23.20 -7.68
C LEU A 7 5.73 22.68 -8.89
N LYS A 8 5.90 23.50 -9.94
CA LYS A 8 6.68 23.14 -11.12
C LYS A 8 8.19 23.05 -10.88
N ASN A 9 8.69 23.73 -9.85
CA ASN A 9 10.11 23.77 -9.52
C ASN A 9 10.52 22.72 -8.47
N LEU A 10 9.56 22.00 -7.88
CA LEU A 10 9.85 20.89 -6.98
C LEU A 10 10.30 19.68 -7.79
N SER A 11 11.39 19.05 -7.36
CA SER A 11 11.76 17.72 -7.81
C SER A 11 10.68 16.69 -7.43
N THR A 12 10.64 15.57 -8.16
CA THR A 12 9.71 14.46 -7.89
C THR A 12 9.79 13.97 -6.44
N VAL A 13 10.98 13.99 -5.84
CA VAL A 13 11.20 13.58 -4.44
C VAL A 13 10.60 14.59 -3.46
N GLU A 14 10.79 15.89 -3.70
CA GLU A 14 10.23 16.94 -2.83
C GLU A 14 8.69 16.95 -2.92
N LEU A 15 8.16 16.75 -4.13
CA LEU A 15 6.72 16.60 -4.34
C LEU A 15 6.17 15.38 -3.60
N TYR A 16 6.87 14.24 -3.66
CA TYR A 16 6.51 13.04 -2.90
C TYR A 16 6.51 13.29 -1.39
N MET A 17 7.55 13.92 -0.85
CA MET A 17 7.65 14.22 0.58
C MET A 17 6.56 15.20 1.03
N PHE A 18 6.30 16.25 0.25
CA PHE A 18 5.28 17.24 0.56
C PHE A 18 3.88 16.63 0.57
N ILE A 19 3.53 15.87 -0.47
CA ILE A 19 2.23 15.19 -0.53
C ILE A 19 2.14 14.21 0.63
N SER A 20 3.12 13.32 0.80
CA SER A 20 3.13 12.31 1.87
C SER A 20 3.03 12.89 3.29
N ALA A 21 3.52 14.12 3.53
CA ALA A 21 3.34 14.80 4.82
C ALA A 21 1.87 15.01 5.20
N PHE A 22 0.96 15.16 4.23
CA PHE A 22 -0.48 15.28 4.48
C PHE A 22 -1.13 13.96 4.93
N LEU A 23 -0.45 12.82 4.80
CA LEU A 23 -0.95 11.56 5.32
C LEU A 23 -1.09 11.59 6.84
N TYR A 24 -0.16 12.22 7.56
CA TYR A 24 -0.23 12.29 9.01
C TYR A 24 -1.48 13.05 9.51
N PRO A 25 -1.76 14.30 9.04
CA PRO A 25 -3.02 14.97 9.35
C PRO A 25 -4.26 14.15 8.95
N MET A 26 -4.24 13.51 7.79
CA MET A 26 -5.35 12.65 7.34
C MET A 26 -5.59 11.48 8.30
N ALA A 27 -4.53 10.78 8.71
CA ALA A 27 -4.60 9.68 9.68
C ALA A 27 -5.11 10.14 11.05
N ARG A 28 -4.74 11.34 11.49
CA ARG A 28 -5.08 11.83 12.82
C ARG A 28 -6.47 12.45 12.91
N PHE A 29 -6.83 13.26 11.91
CA PHE A 29 -8.00 14.14 11.99
C PHE A 29 -9.13 13.72 11.05
N VAL A 30 -8.86 12.94 9.99
CA VAL A 30 -9.89 12.58 9.00
C VAL A 30 -10.34 11.13 9.15
N PHE A 31 -9.44 10.16 9.01
CA PHE A 31 -9.78 8.73 9.01
C PHE A 31 -10.51 8.24 10.28
N PRO A 32 -10.19 8.72 11.50
CA PRO A 32 -10.92 8.32 12.72
C PRO A 32 -12.39 8.74 12.73
N HIS A 33 -12.81 9.69 11.89
CA HIS A 33 -14.18 10.13 11.81
C HIS A 33 -14.97 9.43 10.69
N ILE A 34 -14.29 8.65 9.84
CA ILE A 34 -14.91 7.91 8.74
C ILE A 34 -15.25 6.50 9.21
N LYS A 35 -16.56 6.24 9.34
CA LYS A 35 -17.08 4.92 9.76
C LYS A 35 -17.15 3.90 8.63
N SER A 36 -17.16 4.34 7.37
CA SER A 36 -17.23 3.41 6.24
C SER A 36 -15.84 3.01 5.76
N LYS A 37 -15.55 1.71 5.86
CA LYS A 37 -14.35 1.08 5.31
C LYS A 37 -14.14 1.40 3.82
N TYR A 38 -15.22 1.38 3.04
CA TYR A 38 -15.18 1.62 1.60
C TYR A 38 -14.90 3.09 1.27
N ILE A 39 -15.39 4.03 2.08
CA ILE A 39 -15.09 5.45 1.91
C ILE A 39 -13.60 5.72 2.23
N ASN A 40 -13.08 5.13 3.32
CA ASN A 40 -11.65 5.22 3.61
C ASN A 40 -10.82 4.65 2.44
N ALA A 41 -11.18 3.45 1.96
CA ALA A 41 -10.50 2.82 0.82
C ALA A 41 -10.55 3.69 -0.45
N LEU A 42 -11.69 4.34 -0.73
CA LEU A 42 -11.83 5.26 -1.85
C LEU A 42 -10.85 6.44 -1.74
N ILE A 43 -10.69 7.01 -0.53
CA ILE A 43 -9.72 8.10 -0.32
C ILE A 43 -8.30 7.62 -0.62
N HIS A 44 -7.91 6.43 -0.15
CA HIS A 44 -6.61 5.84 -0.47
C HIS A 44 -6.42 5.61 -1.98
N ILE A 45 -7.46 5.17 -2.69
CA ILE A 45 -7.43 4.99 -4.16
C ILE A 45 -7.22 6.31 -4.88
N ILE A 46 -8.02 7.33 -4.55
CA ILE A 46 -7.93 8.66 -5.17
C ILE A 46 -6.56 9.26 -4.91
N TYR A 47 -6.13 9.26 -3.65
CA TYR A 47 -4.87 9.86 -3.25
C TYR A 47 -3.68 9.13 -3.87
N GLY A 48 -3.67 7.80 -3.81
CA GLY A 48 -2.61 6.96 -4.37
C GLY A 48 -2.46 7.14 -5.88
N ASN A 49 -3.58 7.24 -6.61
CA ASN A 49 -3.56 7.50 -8.05
C ASN A 49 -3.07 8.92 -8.37
N ILE A 50 -3.56 9.95 -7.67
CA ILE A 50 -3.07 11.32 -7.85
C ILE A 50 -1.57 11.38 -7.64
N LEU A 51 -1.06 10.75 -6.58
CA LEU A 51 0.35 10.70 -6.29
C LEU A 51 1.13 9.93 -7.37
N SER A 52 0.65 8.76 -7.80
CA SER A 52 1.27 8.01 -8.90
C SER A 52 1.35 8.83 -10.18
N PHE A 53 0.26 9.47 -10.58
CA PHE A 53 0.21 10.31 -11.79
C PHE A 53 1.12 11.53 -11.71
N ALA A 54 1.22 12.14 -10.53
CA ALA A 54 2.09 13.29 -10.30
C ALA A 54 3.58 12.91 -10.33
N LEU A 55 3.94 11.72 -9.84
CA LEU A 55 5.34 11.28 -9.75
C LEU A 55 5.87 10.64 -11.03
N PHE A 56 5.06 9.81 -11.69
CA PHE A 56 5.51 8.95 -12.80
C PHE A 56 4.82 9.27 -14.13
N GLY A 57 3.87 10.20 -14.13
CA GLY A 57 3.07 10.52 -15.31
C GLY A 57 1.99 9.46 -15.62
N VAL A 58 1.19 9.75 -16.64
CA VAL A 58 0.00 8.97 -16.99
C VAL A 58 0.35 7.57 -17.48
N LYS A 59 1.31 7.46 -18.40
CA LYS A 59 1.66 6.18 -19.05
C LYS A 59 2.11 5.13 -18.03
N ASP A 60 3.07 5.47 -17.17
CA ASP A 60 3.64 4.51 -16.23
C ASP A 60 2.67 4.22 -15.06
N SER A 61 1.86 5.20 -14.67
CA SER A 61 0.78 4.96 -13.70
C SER A 61 -0.28 4.00 -14.24
N LEU A 62 -0.62 4.05 -15.53
CA LEU A 62 -1.55 3.08 -16.14
C LEU A 62 -0.98 1.66 -16.18
N ILE A 63 0.33 1.52 -16.41
CA ILE A 63 1.04 0.23 -16.28
C ILE A 63 0.86 -0.32 -14.86
N MET A 64 0.95 0.56 -13.85
CA MET A 64 0.74 0.15 -12.47
C MET A 64 -0.70 -0.26 -12.16
N VAL A 65 -1.69 0.47 -12.70
CA VAL A 65 -3.10 0.07 -12.58
C VAL A 65 -3.31 -1.33 -13.16
N ALA A 66 -2.73 -1.61 -14.33
CA ALA A 66 -2.77 -2.94 -14.94
C ALA A 66 -2.06 -3.99 -14.07
N PHE A 67 -0.89 -3.67 -13.53
CA PHE A 67 -0.16 -4.53 -12.59
C PHE A 67 -1.03 -4.92 -11.39
N ILE A 68 -1.68 -3.94 -10.75
CA ILE A 68 -2.58 -4.15 -9.60
C ILE A 68 -3.71 -5.11 -9.99
N ILE A 69 -4.42 -4.83 -11.08
CA ILE A 69 -5.56 -5.65 -11.52
C ILE A 69 -5.13 -7.09 -11.82
N ILE A 70 -4.03 -7.28 -12.57
CA ILE A 70 -3.51 -8.60 -12.92
C ILE A 70 -3.04 -9.34 -11.66
N SER A 71 -2.34 -8.64 -10.75
CA SER A 71 -1.78 -9.24 -9.54
C SER A 71 -2.85 -9.73 -8.55
N TYR A 72 -4.09 -9.22 -8.63
CA TYR A 72 -5.21 -9.74 -7.84
C TYR A 72 -5.48 -11.22 -8.09
N PHE A 73 -5.34 -11.67 -9.34
CA PHE A 73 -5.54 -13.08 -9.69
C PHE A 73 -4.46 -13.99 -9.09
N LEU A 74 -3.31 -13.45 -8.70
CA LEU A 74 -2.26 -14.21 -8.02
C LEU A 74 -2.69 -14.67 -6.62
N LEU A 75 -3.67 -14.01 -6.00
CA LEU A 75 -4.22 -14.41 -4.69
C LEU A 75 -5.03 -15.72 -4.73
N PHE A 76 -5.32 -16.23 -5.92
CA PHE A 76 -5.97 -17.53 -6.11
C PHE A 76 -4.96 -18.68 -6.24
N LEU A 77 -3.70 -18.35 -6.46
CA LEU A 77 -2.62 -19.31 -6.62
C LEU A 77 -1.94 -19.61 -5.27
N PRO A 78 -1.24 -20.74 -5.14
CA PRO A 78 -0.34 -20.96 -4.02
C PRO A 78 0.72 -19.86 -3.91
N PRO A 79 1.16 -19.49 -2.70
CA PRO A 79 1.99 -18.30 -2.48
C PRO A 79 3.34 -18.35 -3.19
N TRP A 80 3.93 -19.53 -3.35
CA TRP A 80 5.19 -19.68 -4.11
C TRP A 80 5.01 -19.43 -5.62
N ILE A 81 3.90 -19.86 -6.22
CA ILE A 81 3.58 -19.58 -7.63
C ILE A 81 3.25 -18.09 -7.80
N ALA A 82 2.43 -17.55 -6.90
CA ALA A 82 2.12 -16.13 -6.85
C ALA A 82 3.39 -15.27 -6.73
N GLY A 83 4.34 -15.70 -5.88
CA GLY A 83 5.65 -15.07 -5.72
C GLY A 83 6.49 -15.11 -7.00
N PHE A 84 6.59 -16.26 -7.67
CA PHE A 84 7.34 -16.38 -8.91
C PHE A 84 6.77 -15.50 -10.04
N ILE A 85 5.44 -15.51 -10.22
CA ILE A 85 4.78 -14.68 -11.24
C ILE A 85 4.90 -13.20 -10.88
N GLY A 86 4.64 -12.82 -9.63
CA GLY A 86 4.77 -11.43 -9.16
C GLY A 86 6.19 -10.89 -9.29
N PHE A 87 7.19 -11.72 -9.00
CA PHE A 87 8.60 -11.37 -9.22
C PHE A 87 8.88 -11.16 -10.72
N SER A 88 8.39 -12.05 -11.58
CA SER A 88 8.54 -11.93 -13.03
C SER A 88 7.88 -10.66 -13.58
N MET A 89 6.69 -10.30 -13.09
CA MET A 89 6.01 -9.04 -13.45
C MET A 89 6.86 -7.83 -13.02
N THR A 90 7.42 -7.85 -11.81
CA THR A 90 8.30 -6.78 -11.30
C THR A 90 9.58 -6.68 -12.13
N MET A 91 10.19 -7.82 -12.48
CA MET A 91 11.36 -7.86 -13.36
C MET A 91 11.04 -7.28 -14.74
N ALA A 92 9.87 -7.59 -15.30
CA ALA A 92 9.43 -7.01 -16.57
C ALA A 92 9.32 -5.48 -16.50
N THR A 93 8.85 -4.91 -15.38
CA THR A 93 8.84 -3.43 -15.20
C THR A 93 10.26 -2.84 -15.16
N HIS A 94 11.22 -3.53 -14.54
CA HIS A 94 12.62 -3.07 -14.53
C HIS A 94 13.24 -3.12 -15.93
N VAL A 95 13.02 -4.21 -16.67
CA VAL A 95 13.48 -4.34 -18.06
C VAL A 95 12.86 -3.25 -18.93
N TYR A 96 11.56 -3.00 -18.78
CA TYR A 96 10.89 -1.91 -19.49
C TYR A 96 11.56 -0.55 -19.23
N ILE A 97 11.85 -0.19 -17.98
CA ILE A 97 12.49 1.09 -17.65
C ILE A 97 13.93 1.17 -18.19
N VAL A 98 14.71 0.09 -18.07
CA VAL A 98 16.08 0.05 -18.62
C VAL A 98 16.07 0.27 -20.14
N LEU A 99 15.10 -0.32 -20.85
CA LEU A 99 14.95 -0.15 -22.30
C LEU A 99 14.53 1.28 -22.71
N GLN A 100 13.90 2.05 -21.81
CA GLN A 100 13.59 3.47 -22.07
C GLN A 100 14.82 4.38 -21.93
N GLY A 101 15.96 3.88 -21.41
CA GLY A 101 17.18 4.67 -21.24
C GLY A 101 17.06 5.80 -20.21
N VAL A 102 16.12 5.70 -19.27
CA VAL A 102 15.93 6.70 -18.21
C VAL A 102 17.07 6.59 -17.20
N SER A 103 17.81 7.68 -16.97
CA SER A 103 18.89 7.71 -15.97
C SER A 103 18.38 8.17 -14.60
N TRP A 104 18.66 7.40 -13.55
CA TRP A 104 18.65 7.79 -12.12
C TRP A 104 17.53 8.76 -11.70
N ALA A 105 16.28 8.40 -11.96
CA ALA A 105 15.10 9.11 -11.50
C ALA A 105 14.23 8.19 -10.63
N LEU A 106 13.43 8.76 -9.72
CA LEU A 106 12.39 8.02 -9.01
C LEU A 106 11.37 7.55 -10.05
N ASP A 107 11.37 6.25 -10.36
CA ASP A 107 10.55 5.66 -11.40
C ASP A 107 9.53 4.65 -10.85
N ILE A 108 8.72 4.08 -11.76
CA ILE A 108 7.64 3.17 -11.42
C ILE A 108 8.12 1.83 -10.82
N THR A 109 9.41 1.50 -10.96
CA THR A 109 9.96 0.26 -10.39
C THR A 109 9.90 0.25 -8.86
N GLY A 110 10.03 1.43 -8.23
CA GLY A 110 9.86 1.58 -6.78
C GLY A 110 8.48 1.11 -6.32
N LEU A 111 7.44 1.55 -7.04
CA LEU A 111 6.06 1.18 -6.77
C LEU A 111 5.77 -0.29 -7.12
N SER A 112 6.32 -0.81 -8.22
CA SER A 112 6.15 -2.22 -8.59
C SER A 112 6.79 -3.17 -7.59
N MET A 113 7.97 -2.83 -7.05
CA MET A 113 8.63 -3.58 -5.98
C MET A 113 7.78 -3.65 -4.72
N VAL A 114 7.29 -2.50 -4.25
CA VAL A 114 6.45 -2.44 -3.02
C VAL A 114 5.15 -3.20 -3.23
N CYS A 115 4.53 -3.07 -4.40
CA CYS A 115 3.31 -3.81 -4.71
C CYS A 115 3.57 -5.32 -4.76
N PHE A 116 4.67 -5.77 -5.37
CA PHE A 116 5.05 -7.18 -5.32
C PHE A 116 5.22 -7.68 -3.88
N GLN A 117 5.93 -6.94 -3.02
CA GLN A 117 6.11 -7.31 -1.62
C GLN A 117 4.77 -7.43 -0.88
N LYS A 118 3.86 -6.46 -1.09
CA LYS A 118 2.51 -6.48 -0.54
C LYS A 118 1.67 -7.66 -1.04
N VAL A 119 1.73 -7.96 -2.34
CA VAL A 119 1.01 -9.10 -2.95
C VAL A 119 1.54 -10.42 -2.44
N PHE A 120 2.86 -10.57 -2.41
CA PHE A 120 3.52 -11.79 -1.94
C PHE A 120 3.22 -12.02 -0.45
N SER A 121 3.29 -10.98 0.36
CA SER A 121 2.93 -11.09 1.79
C SER A 121 1.45 -11.43 1.98
N LEU A 122 0.54 -10.78 1.26
CA LEU A 122 -0.89 -11.11 1.32
C LEU A 122 -1.19 -12.55 0.88
N ALA A 123 -0.49 -13.07 -0.13
CA ALA A 123 -0.64 -14.46 -0.56
C ALA A 123 -0.24 -15.44 0.56
N TRP A 124 0.85 -15.17 1.30
CA TRP A 124 1.23 -15.94 2.47
C TRP A 124 0.22 -15.79 3.62
N ASN A 125 -0.21 -14.57 3.92
CA ASN A 125 -1.19 -14.30 4.97
C ASN A 125 -2.51 -15.06 4.74
N LEU A 126 -2.96 -15.16 3.48
CA LEU A 126 -4.14 -15.94 3.07
C LEU A 126 -3.91 -17.46 3.19
N TYR A 127 -2.75 -17.93 2.76
CA TYR A 127 -2.37 -19.33 2.87
C TYR A 127 -2.32 -19.79 4.33
N ASP A 128 -1.73 -18.97 5.20
CA ASP A 128 -1.66 -19.23 6.65
C ASP A 128 -3.03 -19.15 7.32
N GLY A 129 -3.90 -18.22 6.90
CA GLY A 129 -5.29 -18.15 7.35
C GLY A 129 -6.08 -19.43 7.03
N LYS A 130 -5.92 -19.97 5.82
CA LYS A 130 -6.52 -21.24 5.42
C LYS A 130 -5.99 -22.41 6.26
N ARG A 131 -4.68 -22.47 6.50
CA ARG A 131 -4.08 -23.52 7.35
C ARG A 131 -4.61 -23.48 8.79
N LEU A 132 -4.78 -22.29 9.36
CA LEU A 132 -5.35 -22.13 10.69
C LEU A 132 -6.81 -22.61 10.76
N GLN A 133 -7.62 -22.33 9.72
CA GLN A 133 -8.99 -22.86 9.62
C GLN A 133 -9.01 -24.40 9.55
N GLU A 134 -8.02 -24.99 8.90
CA GLU A 134 -7.80 -26.45 8.85
C GLU A 134 -7.15 -27.02 10.13
N LYS A 135 -7.02 -26.22 11.20
CA LYS A 135 -6.37 -26.58 12.49
C LYS A 135 -4.93 -27.07 12.33
N LYS A 136 -4.22 -26.63 11.29
CA LYS A 136 -2.80 -26.91 11.08
C LYS A 136 -1.95 -25.92 11.84
N GLU A 137 -0.78 -26.37 12.28
CA GLU A 137 0.20 -25.50 12.91
C GLU A 137 0.75 -24.47 11.93
N VAL A 138 0.87 -23.24 12.42
CA VAL A 138 1.45 -22.08 11.74
C VAL A 138 2.31 -21.33 12.75
N ARG A 139 3.44 -20.77 12.29
CA ARG A 139 4.34 -20.00 13.15
C ARG A 139 3.59 -18.84 13.83
N LYS A 140 3.88 -18.58 15.11
CA LYS A 140 3.22 -17.52 15.91
C LYS A 140 3.17 -16.14 15.24
N ARG A 141 4.24 -15.71 14.57
CA ARG A 141 4.25 -14.41 13.85
C ARG A 141 3.33 -14.42 12.63
N ALA A 142 3.32 -15.52 11.89
CA ALA A 142 2.45 -15.69 10.72
C ALA A 142 0.97 -15.77 11.13
N SER A 143 0.65 -16.43 12.26
CA SER A 143 -0.74 -16.47 12.75
C SER A 143 -1.27 -15.10 13.18
N GLN A 144 -0.41 -14.20 13.64
CA GLN A 144 -0.79 -12.81 13.96
C GLN A 144 -1.17 -12.01 12.71
N LEU A 145 -0.56 -12.29 11.56
CA LEU A 145 -0.80 -11.61 10.28
C LEU A 145 -1.78 -12.35 9.36
N ALA A 146 -2.20 -13.56 9.74
CA ALA A 146 -3.12 -14.38 8.97
C ALA A 146 -4.41 -13.63 8.61
N VAL A 147 -4.82 -13.82 7.35
CA VAL A 147 -6.01 -13.25 6.74
C VAL A 147 -6.90 -14.42 6.30
N PHE A 148 -8.15 -14.43 6.77
CA PHE A 148 -9.05 -15.58 6.58
C PHE A 148 -9.87 -15.52 5.30
N GLU A 149 -10.04 -14.32 4.75
CA GLU A 149 -10.85 -14.09 3.56
C GLU A 149 -10.09 -13.19 2.59
N ARG A 150 -10.18 -13.51 1.31
CA ARG A 150 -9.58 -12.67 0.27
C ARG A 150 -10.28 -11.31 0.27
N PRO A 151 -9.53 -10.18 0.26
CA PRO A 151 -10.16 -8.89 0.05
C PRO A 151 -10.83 -8.86 -1.32
N ASN A 152 -11.94 -8.13 -1.44
CA ASN A 152 -12.44 -7.79 -2.76
C ASN A 152 -11.43 -6.91 -3.53
N ILE A 153 -11.57 -6.87 -4.85
CA ILE A 153 -10.65 -6.14 -5.73
C ILE A 153 -10.54 -4.65 -5.36
N PHE A 154 -11.61 -4.02 -4.87
CA PHE A 154 -11.61 -2.61 -4.51
C PHE A 154 -10.73 -2.32 -3.28
N ILE A 155 -10.90 -3.10 -2.20
CA ILE A 155 -10.06 -2.99 -1.00
C ILE A 155 -8.61 -3.40 -1.29
N TYR A 156 -8.42 -4.42 -2.13
CA TYR A 156 -7.11 -4.85 -2.59
C TYR A 156 -6.39 -3.75 -3.39
N TYR A 157 -7.09 -3.08 -4.31
CA TYR A 157 -6.55 -1.95 -5.05
C TYR A 157 -6.11 -0.86 -4.07
N ALA A 158 -6.99 -0.48 -3.14
CA ALA A 158 -6.69 0.53 -2.12
C ALA A 158 -5.43 0.15 -1.32
N TYR A 159 -5.26 -1.13 -0.97
CA TYR A 159 -4.10 -1.64 -0.25
C TYR A 159 -2.79 -1.51 -1.04
N LEU A 160 -2.80 -1.79 -2.34
CA LEU A 160 -1.59 -1.68 -3.16
C LEU A 160 -1.22 -0.22 -3.43
N ILE A 161 -2.19 0.59 -3.85
CA ILE A 161 -1.94 1.99 -4.25
C ILE A 161 -1.84 2.96 -3.06
N THR A 162 -2.19 2.52 -1.85
CA THR A 162 -2.15 3.39 -0.67
C THR A 162 -0.78 4.06 -0.55
N PRO A 163 -0.74 5.38 -0.32
CA PRO A 163 0.51 6.11 -0.17
C PRO A 163 1.26 5.74 1.12
N TYR A 164 0.60 5.10 2.09
CA TYR A 164 1.23 4.56 3.30
C TYR A 164 2.12 3.35 2.95
N GLY A 165 3.43 3.55 2.99
CA GLY A 165 4.40 2.52 2.60
C GLY A 165 4.13 2.02 1.17
N GLY A 166 3.71 2.92 0.27
CA GLY A 166 3.33 2.62 -1.10
C GLY A 166 4.44 2.81 -2.13
N PHE A 167 5.28 3.84 -1.93
CA PHE A 167 6.27 4.26 -2.93
C PHE A 167 7.72 4.06 -2.47
N THR A 168 7.93 3.88 -1.17
CA THR A 168 9.21 3.54 -0.56
C THR A 168 8.97 2.56 0.59
N ASN A 169 9.94 1.68 0.85
CA ASN A 169 9.90 0.81 2.02
C ASN A 169 10.08 1.61 3.32
N PRO A 170 9.53 1.15 4.46
CA PRO A 170 8.82 -0.12 4.68
C PRO A 170 7.35 -0.13 4.24
N PHE A 171 6.87 -1.27 3.72
CA PHE A 171 5.46 -1.48 3.41
C PHE A 171 4.64 -1.95 4.62
N ILE A 172 3.32 -1.73 4.58
CA ILE A 172 2.38 -2.18 5.61
C ILE A 172 1.71 -3.50 5.22
N GLU A 173 1.53 -4.39 6.20
CA GLU A 173 0.81 -5.64 6.01
C GLU A 173 -0.69 -5.43 5.81
N PHE A 174 -1.34 -6.30 5.03
CA PHE A 174 -2.76 -6.16 4.70
C PHE A 174 -3.65 -6.09 5.95
N LYS A 175 -3.37 -6.90 6.98
CA LYS A 175 -4.16 -6.89 8.22
C LYS A 175 -4.10 -5.55 8.96
N VAL A 176 -2.95 -4.89 8.92
CA VAL A 176 -2.77 -3.55 9.50
C VAL A 176 -3.52 -2.52 8.66
N PHE A 177 -3.42 -2.62 7.32
CA PHE A 177 -4.19 -1.76 6.43
C PHE A 177 -5.71 -1.93 6.62
N ASP A 178 -6.20 -3.16 6.77
CA ASP A 178 -7.61 -3.44 7.01
C ASP A 178 -8.10 -2.83 8.33
N TYR A 179 -7.25 -2.85 9.36
CA TYR A 179 -7.49 -2.14 10.60
C TYR A 179 -7.53 -0.61 10.39
N MET A 180 -6.59 -0.04 9.63
CA MET A 180 -6.57 1.39 9.31
C MET A 180 -7.86 1.84 8.62
N LEU A 181 -8.38 1.06 7.67
CA LEU A 181 -9.64 1.37 6.99
C LEU A 181 -10.85 1.38 7.93
N ASN A 182 -10.78 0.64 9.04
CA ASN A 182 -11.85 0.49 10.03
C ASN A 182 -11.65 1.34 11.29
N ILE A 183 -10.65 2.23 11.33
CA ILE A 183 -10.27 2.97 12.54
C ILE A 183 -11.41 3.83 13.12
N GLY A 184 -12.33 4.33 12.28
CA GLY A 184 -13.50 5.09 12.74
C GLY A 184 -14.57 4.26 13.46
N ASN A 185 -14.47 2.93 13.41
CA ASN A 185 -15.34 2.00 14.15
C ASN A 185 -14.66 1.41 15.39
N ARG A 186 -13.55 2.00 15.86
CA ARG A 186 -12.88 1.47 17.07
C ARG A 186 -13.87 1.44 18.23
N LYS A 187 -13.95 0.29 18.90
CA LYS A 187 -14.84 0.08 20.06
C LYS A 187 -14.32 0.78 21.31
N GLU A 188 -12.99 0.85 21.44
CA GLU A 188 -12.33 1.44 22.60
C GLU A 188 -11.73 2.80 22.25
N PRO A 189 -12.04 3.87 22.99
CA PRO A 189 -11.36 5.13 22.82
C PRO A 189 -9.88 4.98 23.22
N LEU A 190 -8.97 5.63 22.48
CA LEU A 190 -7.56 5.77 22.88
C LEU A 190 -7.53 6.32 24.29
N THR A 191 -6.96 5.56 25.21
CA THR A 191 -6.80 5.99 26.59
C THR A 191 -5.80 7.15 26.66
N SER A 192 -5.83 7.90 27.76
CA SER A 192 -4.82 8.94 27.99
C SER A 192 -3.40 8.35 28.04
N GLU A 193 -3.28 7.11 28.51
CA GLU A 193 -2.03 6.36 28.56
C GLU A 193 -1.52 5.98 27.16
N ASP A 194 -2.39 5.51 26.27
CA ASP A 194 -2.01 5.25 24.86
C ASP A 194 -1.50 6.52 24.17
N LYS A 195 -2.12 7.67 24.46
CA LYS A 195 -1.71 8.97 23.91
C LYS A 195 -0.36 9.41 24.47
N TYR A 196 -0.12 9.17 25.76
CA TYR A 196 1.16 9.46 26.42
C TYR A 196 2.29 8.59 25.87
N LEU A 197 2.09 7.27 25.81
CA LEU A 197 3.06 6.32 25.24
C LEU A 197 3.34 6.60 23.76
N ALA A 198 2.33 7.02 23.00
CA ALA A 198 2.53 7.43 21.60
C ALA A 198 3.35 8.72 21.49
N PHE A 199 3.20 9.66 22.41
CA PHE A 199 3.97 10.92 22.44
C PHE A 199 5.41 10.69 22.89
N GLU A 200 5.63 9.88 23.93
CA GLU A 200 6.95 9.52 24.44
C GLU A 200 7.81 8.81 23.38
N ARG A 201 7.21 8.02 22.49
CA ARG A 201 7.93 7.34 21.40
C ARG A 201 8.37 8.26 20.25
N VAL A 202 7.89 9.50 20.22
CA VAL A 202 8.17 10.48 19.15
C VAL A 202 9.22 11.50 19.59
N ILE A 203 9.45 11.65 20.89
CA ILE A 203 10.51 12.49 21.50
C ILE A 203 11.73 11.63 21.76
#